data_AF-A0A7X2MGY2-F1
#
_entry.id   AF-A0A7X2MGY2-F1
#
_cell.length_a   1.000
_cell.length_b   1.000
_cell.length_c   1.000
_cell.angle_alpha   90.00
_cell.angle_beta   90.00
_cell.angle_gamma   90.00
#
_symmetry.space_group_name_H-M   'P 1'
#
loop_
_entity.id
_entity.type
_entity.pdbx_description
1 polymer ?
#
loop_
_entity_poly.entity_id
_entity_poly.type
_entity_poly.pdbx_seq_one_letter_code
_entity_poly.pdbx_strand_id
1 'polypeptide(L)'
;MAYDYGFEIMVKVYTKNSTLTYQYNKHADKSTEIHFTVPFSTETEKQITEIVLYNINPGHFNSIKRGDKVELFAGYHDDNGLLMSGTIFRTSTPTLEDADTAYTLRVLEGPDYTTLPKLNITFAKGTYAETIVREVARRANMQLNIMNTNFNKRYDEEYTAEGHPLEILSQIAEDTKTSLFYLRGKLTWAFIFNGRNAET
;
A
#
# COMPACT_ATOMS: atom_id res chain seq x y z
N MET A 1 1.32 35.82 -18.50
CA MET A 1 0.73 35.06 -17.37
C MET A 1 1.54 33.78 -17.27
N ALA A 2 2.41 33.64 -16.29
CA ALA A 2 3.10 32.38 -16.05
C ALA A 2 2.08 31.45 -15.37
N TYR A 3 1.76 30.32 -16.00
CA TYR A 3 1.06 29.24 -15.32
C TYR A 3 2.09 28.63 -14.36
N ASP A 4 2.05 29.07 -13.10
CA ASP A 4 2.75 28.37 -12.03
C ASP A 4 1.94 27.10 -11.79
N TYR A 5 2.44 25.96 -12.26
CA TYR A 5 1.78 24.67 -12.08
C TYR A 5 1.84 24.34 -10.59
N GLY A 6 0.81 24.76 -9.84
CA GLY A 6 0.75 24.54 -8.40
C GLY A 6 0.78 23.05 -8.07
N PHE A 7 1.56 22.67 -7.06
CA PHE A 7 1.53 21.32 -6.50
C PHE A 7 0.23 21.12 -5.72
N GLU A 8 -0.46 20.02 -5.97
CA GLU A 8 -1.73 19.67 -5.36
C GLU A 8 -1.62 18.34 -4.61
N ILE A 9 -2.24 18.28 -3.44
CA ILE A 9 -2.36 17.05 -2.65
C ILE A 9 -3.84 16.83 -2.36
N MET A 10 -4.32 15.60 -2.51
CA MET A 10 -5.66 15.21 -2.09
C MET A 10 -5.61 13.93 -1.28
N VAL A 11 -6.23 13.96 -0.11
CA VAL A 11 -6.40 12.78 0.75
C VAL A 11 -7.88 12.47 0.86
N LYS A 12 -8.27 11.27 0.45
CA LYS A 12 -9.61 10.72 0.65
C LYS A 12 -9.57 9.65 1.73
N VAL A 13 -10.39 9.81 2.77
CA VAL A 13 -10.58 8.80 3.81
C VAL A 13 -12.00 8.28 3.72
N TYR A 14 -12.14 6.98 3.44
CA TYR A 14 -13.41 6.29 3.32
C TYR A 14 -13.79 5.70 4.67
N THR A 15 -14.60 6.44 5.43
CA THR A 15 -15.13 6.00 6.72
C THR A 15 -16.39 5.16 6.51
N LYS A 16 -16.89 4.54 7.59
CA LYS A 16 -18.14 3.76 7.57
C LYS A 16 -19.34 4.50 6.94
N ASN A 17 -19.46 5.81 7.16
CA ASN A 17 -20.66 6.58 6.82
C ASN A 17 -20.44 7.68 5.77
N SER A 18 -19.18 8.00 5.44
CA SER A 18 -18.87 9.11 4.53
C SER A 18 -17.46 9.01 3.95
N THR A 19 -17.23 9.69 2.83
CA THR A 19 -15.89 9.98 2.33
C THR A 19 -15.48 11.37 2.77
N LEU A 20 -14.43 11.46 3.59
CA LEU A 20 -13.79 12.71 3.98
C LEU A 20 -12.74 13.05 2.93
N THR A 21 -12.74 14.30 2.45
CA THR A 21 -11.76 14.77 1.45
C THR A 21 -11.03 15.99 1.99
N TYR A 22 -9.70 15.94 1.96
CA TYR A 22 -8.81 17.04 2.32
C TYR A 22 -7.96 17.39 1.11
N GLN A 23 -7.76 18.67 0.87
CA GLN A 23 -7.04 19.16 -0.30
C GLN A 23 -6.08 20.27 0.09
N TYR A 24 -4.83 20.12 -0.36
CA TYR A 24 -3.87 21.19 -0.41
C TYR A 24 -3.82 21.75 -1.83
N ASN A 25 -4.02 23.06 -1.94
CA ASN A 25 -3.74 23.83 -3.15
C ASN A 25 -3.29 25.23 -2.72
N LYS A 26 -2.08 25.63 -3.13
CA LYS A 26 -1.44 26.90 -2.74
C LYS A 26 -2.25 28.15 -3.13
N HIS A 27 -3.14 28.04 -4.11
CA HIS A 27 -3.93 29.15 -4.65
C HIS A 27 -5.41 29.11 -4.26
N ALA A 28 -5.82 28.14 -3.43
CA ALA A 28 -7.20 28.04 -2.97
C ALA A 28 -7.44 28.87 -1.71
N ASP A 29 -8.59 29.56 -1.65
CA ASP A 29 -9.04 30.30 -0.45
C ASP A 29 -9.23 29.40 0.78
N LYS A 30 -9.39 28.09 0.55
CA LYS A 30 -9.50 27.06 1.58
C LYS A 30 -8.63 25.87 1.19
N SER A 31 -7.53 25.68 1.91
CA SER A 31 -6.67 24.50 1.80
C SER A 31 -6.44 23.90 3.19
N THR A 32 -6.22 22.60 3.21
CA THR A 32 -5.69 21.88 4.38
C THR A 32 -4.19 21.74 4.16
N GLU A 33 -3.38 22.09 5.15
CA GLU A 33 -1.95 21.76 5.12
C GLU A 33 -1.81 20.24 5.30
N ILE A 34 -1.08 19.59 4.38
CA ILE A 34 -0.93 18.13 4.32
C ILE A 34 0.54 17.79 4.13
N HIS A 35 1.12 17.06 5.08
CA HIS A 35 2.45 16.47 4.92
C HIS A 35 2.31 14.96 4.79
N PHE A 36 3.21 14.32 4.03
CA PHE A 36 3.22 12.87 3.92
C PHE A 36 4.61 12.31 3.65
N THR A 37 4.81 11.07 4.10
CA THR A 37 5.98 10.25 3.78
C THR A 37 5.48 8.90 3.27
N VAL A 38 5.72 8.62 1.99
CA VAL A 38 5.38 7.33 1.35
C VAL A 38 6.67 6.53 1.18
N PRO A 39 6.86 5.41 1.91
CA PRO A 39 7.99 4.52 1.66
C PRO A 39 7.83 3.84 0.29
N PHE A 40 8.94 3.56 -0.37
CA PHE A 40 8.96 2.75 -1.60
C PHE A 40 9.98 1.63 -1.43
N SER A 41 9.55 0.38 -1.59
CA SER A 41 10.40 -0.80 -1.55
C SER A 41 9.82 -1.92 -2.42
N THR A 42 10.69 -2.78 -2.94
CA THR A 42 10.32 -4.03 -3.62
C THR A 42 10.12 -5.20 -2.66
N GLU A 43 10.24 -4.95 -1.36
CA GLU A 43 10.07 -5.94 -0.29
C GLU A 43 8.65 -5.89 0.29
N THR A 44 8.22 -7.02 0.84
CA THR A 44 6.89 -7.19 1.44
C THR A 44 6.75 -6.74 2.88
N GLU A 45 7.79 -6.11 3.44
CA GLU A 45 7.71 -5.54 4.79
C GLU A 45 6.57 -4.53 4.88
N LYS A 46 6.17 -4.20 6.11
CA LYS A 46 5.06 -3.26 6.34
C LYS A 46 5.43 -1.87 5.83
N GLN A 47 4.95 -1.54 4.64
CA GLN A 47 5.04 -0.21 4.07
C GLN A 47 3.98 0.68 4.73
N ILE A 48 4.42 1.46 5.72
CA ILE A 48 3.56 2.39 6.45
C ILE A 48 3.79 3.79 5.88
N THR A 49 2.78 4.31 5.19
CA THR A 49 2.72 5.72 4.83
C THR A 49 2.23 6.52 6.03
N GLU A 50 2.89 7.64 6.31
CA GLU A 50 2.40 8.61 7.30
C GLU A 50 1.84 9.82 6.56
N ILE A 51 0.61 10.20 6.90
CA ILE A 51 -0.07 11.39 6.38
C ILE A 51 -0.42 12.25 7.58
N VAL A 52 0.03 13.50 7.61
CA VAL A 52 -0.31 14.49 8.63
C VAL A 52 -1.27 15.49 8.02
N LEU A 53 -2.43 15.62 8.65
CA LEU A 53 -3.45 16.61 8.30
C LEU A 53 -3.49 17.67 9.40
N TYR A 54 -3.35 18.94 9.06
CA TYR A 54 -3.38 20.03 10.04
C TYR A 54 -4.76 20.69 10.11
N ASN A 55 -5.16 21.06 11.32
CA ASN A 55 -6.36 21.87 11.62
C ASN A 55 -7.67 21.31 11.03
N ILE A 56 -7.79 19.98 10.95
CA ILE A 56 -9.02 19.34 10.48
C ILE A 56 -10.12 19.35 11.55
N ASN A 57 -11.38 19.19 11.12
CA ASN A 57 -12.51 19.09 12.03
C ASN A 57 -12.35 17.91 13.00
N PRO A 58 -12.37 18.12 14.34
CA PRO A 58 -12.24 17.03 15.32
C PRO A 58 -13.29 15.93 15.16
N GLY A 59 -14.51 16.26 14.73
CA GLY A 59 -15.57 15.29 14.43
C GLY A 59 -15.22 14.41 13.23
N HIS A 60 -14.53 14.94 12.22
CA HIS A 60 -14.00 14.13 11.12
C HIS A 60 -12.96 13.14 11.66
N PHE A 61 -11.97 13.61 12.41
CA PHE A 61 -10.96 12.74 13.00
C PHE A 61 -11.57 11.63 13.87
N ASN A 62 -12.56 11.98 14.70
CA ASN A 62 -13.27 11.00 15.53
C ASN A 62 -14.08 9.98 14.73
N SER A 63 -14.41 10.24 13.46
CA SER A 63 -15.08 9.27 12.59
C SER A 63 -14.11 8.30 11.91
N ILE A 64 -12.83 8.65 11.80
CA ILE A 64 -11.79 7.83 11.22
C ILE A 64 -11.43 6.68 12.19
N LYS A 65 -11.30 5.47 11.65
CA LYS A 65 -11.03 4.24 12.42
C LYS A 65 -9.96 3.38 11.73
N ARG A 66 -9.33 2.51 12.53
CA ARG A 66 -8.51 1.41 11.99
C ARG A 66 -9.36 0.58 11.03
N GLY A 67 -8.80 0.24 9.87
CA GLY A 67 -9.51 -0.49 8.82
C GLY A 67 -10.15 0.40 7.74
N ASP A 68 -10.30 1.71 7.98
CA ASP A 68 -10.79 2.62 6.94
C ASP A 68 -9.80 2.70 5.78
N LYS A 69 -10.31 2.82 4.55
CA LYS A 69 -9.48 2.98 3.35
C LYS A 69 -9.02 4.43 3.23
N VAL A 70 -7.77 4.62 2.82
CA VAL A 70 -7.20 5.93 2.46
C VAL A 70 -6.67 5.89 1.04
N GLU A 71 -6.84 6.99 0.32
CA GLU A 71 -6.19 7.24 -0.96
C GLU A 71 -5.50 8.60 -0.89
N LEU A 72 -4.21 8.62 -1.24
CA LEU A 72 -3.37 9.80 -1.33
C LEU A 72 -3.05 10.05 -2.81
N PHE A 73 -3.39 11.24 -3.27
CA PHE A 73 -3.08 11.76 -4.59
C PHE A 73 -2.14 12.94 -4.44
N ALA A 74 -1.13 13.02 -5.31
CA ALA A 74 -0.21 14.13 -5.35
C ALA A 74 0.26 14.35 -6.79
N GLY A 75 0.60 15.60 -7.13
CA GLY A 75 1.13 15.94 -8.44
C GLY A 75 1.02 17.43 -8.73
N TYR A 76 1.30 17.80 -9.97
CA TYR A 76 1.12 19.16 -10.45
C TYR A 76 -0.31 19.36 -10.94
N HIS A 77 -0.75 20.62 -11.03
CA HIS A 77 -2.03 20.96 -11.64
C HIS A 77 -2.19 20.28 -13.01
N ASP A 78 -3.35 19.65 -13.24
CA ASP A 78 -3.69 18.81 -14.40
C ASP A 78 -2.86 17.51 -14.59
N ASP A 79 -1.86 17.25 -13.73
CA ASP A 79 -1.07 16.01 -13.69
C ASP A 79 -0.97 15.49 -12.25
N ASN A 80 -2.14 15.14 -11.69
CA ASN A 80 -2.24 14.52 -10.38
C ASN A 80 -2.51 13.01 -10.50
N GLY A 81 -1.79 12.22 -9.70
CA GLY A 81 -1.85 10.76 -9.76
C GLY A 81 -2.13 10.15 -8.39
N LEU A 82 -2.76 8.98 -8.38
CA LEU A 82 -2.82 8.15 -7.18
C LEU A 82 -1.40 7.71 -6.82
N LEU A 83 -0.91 8.23 -5.69
CA LEU A 83 0.41 7.92 -5.18
C LEU A 83 0.36 6.64 -4.33
N MET A 84 -0.61 6.56 -3.41
CA MET A 84 -0.76 5.44 -2.48
C MET A 84 -2.24 5.20 -2.18
N SER A 85 -2.63 3.93 -2.06
CA SER A 85 -3.90 3.54 -1.44
C SER A 85 -3.66 2.48 -0.38
N GLY A 86 -4.37 2.55 0.74
CA GLY A 86 -4.13 1.61 1.82
C GLY A 86 -5.19 1.64 2.90
N THR A 87 -4.89 0.93 3.98
CA THR A 87 -5.77 0.72 5.12
C THR A 87 -5.18 1.40 6.34
N ILE A 88 -5.98 2.14 7.11
CA ILE A 88 -5.51 2.75 8.36
C ILE A 88 -5.12 1.64 9.33
N PHE A 89 -3.82 1.57 9.64
CA PHE A 89 -3.27 0.67 10.64
C PHE A 89 -3.39 1.28 12.04
N ARG A 90 -3.10 2.58 12.15
CA ARG A 90 -3.16 3.34 13.40
C ARG A 90 -3.35 4.83 13.13
N THR A 91 -4.00 5.54 14.05
CA THR A 91 -3.98 7.01 14.12
C THR A 91 -3.17 7.46 15.34
N SER A 92 -2.57 8.64 15.29
CA SER A 92 -1.98 9.28 16.48
C SER A 92 -3.06 9.94 17.34
N THR A 93 -2.76 10.20 18.61
CA THR A 93 -3.53 11.21 19.36
C THR A 93 -3.18 12.57 18.75
N PRO A 94 -4.16 13.46 18.48
CA PRO A 94 -3.87 14.77 17.92
C PRO A 94 -2.91 15.54 18.84
N THR A 95 -1.89 16.17 18.27
CA THR A 95 -0.89 16.94 18.99
C THR A 95 -0.96 18.40 18.58
N LEU A 96 -0.70 19.31 19.53
CA LEU A 96 -0.45 20.71 19.20
C LEU A 96 1.00 20.82 18.74
N GLU A 97 1.19 21.24 17.50
CA GLU A 97 2.47 21.58 16.91
C GLU A 97 2.45 23.10 16.67
N ASP A 98 3.13 23.84 17.54
CA ASP A 98 3.03 25.29 17.65
C ASP A 98 1.57 25.78 17.84
N ALA A 99 1.00 26.41 16.81
CA ALA A 99 -0.38 26.94 16.82
C ALA A 99 -1.38 26.01 16.11
N ASP A 100 -0.90 24.96 15.44
CA ASP A 100 -1.71 24.08 14.62
C ASP A 100 -1.94 22.73 15.33
N THR A 101 -3.09 22.12 15.08
CA THR A 101 -3.37 20.75 15.55
C THR A 101 -3.03 19.75 14.45
N ALA A 102 -2.08 18.87 14.71
CA ALA A 102 -1.63 17.83 13.78
C ALA A 102 -2.38 16.51 14.04
N TYR A 103 -2.87 15.89 12.95
CA TYR A 103 -3.57 14.62 12.97
C TYR A 103 -2.86 13.62 12.05
N THR A 104 -2.20 12.61 12.60
CA THR A 104 -1.41 11.64 11.82
C THR A 104 -2.21 10.37 11.55
N LEU A 105 -2.31 10.02 10.26
CA LEU A 105 -2.79 8.74 9.76
C LEU A 105 -1.59 7.87 9.40
N ARG A 106 -1.47 6.70 10.03
CA ARG A 106 -0.49 5.66 9.67
C ARG A 106 -1.19 4.59 8.86
N VAL A 107 -0.91 4.56 7.56
CA VAL A 107 -1.63 3.78 6.55
C VAL A 107 -0.72 2.66 6.06
N LEU A 108 -1.16 1.41 6.25
CA LEU A 108 -0.52 0.26 5.62
C LEU A 108 -0.93 0.23 4.15
N GLU A 109 0.02 0.14 3.23
CA GLU A 109 -0.32 0.08 1.80
C GLU A 109 -1.16 -1.17 1.46
N GLY A 110 -2.23 -0.96 0.69
CA GLY A 110 -3.20 -1.99 0.31
C GLY A 110 -4.08 -2.53 1.44
N PRO A 111 -4.74 -3.69 1.22
CA PRO A 111 -5.52 -4.38 2.25
C PRO A 111 -4.64 -4.88 3.39
N ASP A 112 -5.14 -4.84 4.63
CA ASP A 112 -4.42 -5.39 5.79
C ASP A 112 -4.44 -6.93 5.79
N TYR A 113 -3.46 -7.53 5.10
CA TYR A 113 -3.23 -8.98 5.09
C TYR A 113 -2.42 -9.47 6.30
N THR A 114 -1.99 -8.59 7.22
CA THR A 114 -1.08 -8.95 8.32
C THR A 114 -1.75 -9.75 9.44
N THR A 115 -3.08 -9.87 9.38
CA THR A 115 -3.90 -10.57 10.38
C THR A 115 -4.46 -11.89 9.87
N LEU A 116 -4.09 -12.31 8.65
CA LEU A 116 -4.58 -13.54 8.05
C LEU A 116 -4.06 -14.77 8.82
N PRO A 117 -4.88 -15.83 8.92
CA PRO A 117 -4.45 -17.06 9.57
C PRO A 117 -3.33 -17.72 8.76
N LYS A 118 -2.50 -18.50 9.46
CA LYS A 118 -1.48 -19.33 8.83
C LYS A 118 -2.13 -20.40 7.94
N LEU A 119 -1.46 -20.73 6.84
CA LEU A 119 -1.81 -21.85 5.98
C LEU A 119 -0.90 -23.05 6.25
N ASN A 120 -1.39 -24.22 5.91
CA ASN A 120 -0.62 -25.45 5.79
C ASN A 120 -1.22 -26.26 4.63
N ILE A 121 -0.56 -26.24 3.48
CA ILE A 121 -1.02 -26.89 2.25
C ILE A 121 0.16 -27.59 1.59
N THR A 122 0.05 -28.89 1.35
CA THR A 122 1.08 -29.68 0.66
C THR A 122 0.73 -29.85 -0.82
N PHE A 123 1.73 -29.65 -1.67
CA PHE A 123 1.67 -29.81 -3.11
C PHE A 123 2.55 -30.98 -3.54
N ALA A 124 2.03 -31.80 -4.44
CA ALA A 124 2.74 -32.96 -4.95
C ALA A 124 4.01 -32.56 -5.72
N LYS A 125 4.99 -33.47 -5.76
CA LYS A 125 6.17 -33.37 -6.61
C LYS A 125 5.80 -32.99 -8.04
N GLY A 126 6.56 -32.05 -8.60
CA GLY A 126 6.39 -31.54 -9.96
C GLY A 126 5.39 -30.40 -10.11
N THR A 127 4.84 -29.89 -9.00
CA THR A 127 3.99 -28.69 -9.02
C THR A 127 4.83 -27.44 -9.36
N TYR A 128 4.25 -26.55 -10.15
CA TYR A 128 4.86 -25.28 -10.55
C TYR A 128 4.58 -24.14 -9.56
N ALA A 129 5.53 -23.23 -9.41
CA ALA A 129 5.44 -22.08 -8.51
C ALA A 129 4.17 -21.24 -8.73
N GLU A 130 3.79 -20.98 -9.98
CA GLU A 130 2.56 -20.21 -10.25
C GLU A 130 1.29 -20.90 -9.75
N THR A 131 1.23 -22.24 -9.79
CA THR A 131 0.12 -23.01 -9.24
C THR A 131 0.05 -22.84 -7.73
N ILE A 132 1.20 -22.90 -7.05
CA ILE A 132 1.30 -22.72 -5.59
C ILE A 132 0.88 -21.30 -5.21
N VAL A 133 1.42 -20.27 -5.88
CA VAL A 133 1.10 -18.86 -5.63
C VAL A 133 -0.39 -18.58 -5.77
N ARG A 134 -1.01 -19.05 -6.85
CA ARG A 134 -2.45 -18.87 -7.08
C ARG A 134 -3.28 -19.56 -6.01
N GLU A 135 -2.92 -20.78 -5.60
CA GLU A 135 -3.65 -21.51 -4.57
C GLU A 135 -3.49 -20.87 -3.18
N VAL A 136 -2.29 -20.43 -2.82
CA VAL A 136 -2.01 -19.69 -1.57
C VAL A 136 -2.84 -18.40 -1.53
N ALA A 137 -2.78 -17.58 -2.58
CA ALA A 137 -3.54 -16.33 -2.66
C ALA A 137 -5.05 -16.59 -2.58
N ARG A 138 -5.56 -17.60 -3.31
CA ARG A 138 -6.97 -17.98 -3.30
C ARG A 138 -7.44 -18.43 -1.91
N ARG A 139 -6.66 -19.30 -1.23
CA ARG A 139 -6.98 -19.83 0.10
C ARG A 139 -6.96 -18.76 1.18
N ALA A 140 -6.03 -17.81 1.06
CA ALA A 140 -5.89 -16.67 1.96
C ALA A 140 -6.86 -15.51 1.63
N ASN A 141 -7.66 -15.63 0.55
CA ASN A 141 -8.52 -14.56 0.03
C ASN A 141 -7.72 -13.26 -0.29
N MET A 142 -6.51 -13.42 -0.82
CA MET A 142 -5.64 -12.33 -1.24
C MET A 142 -5.82 -12.05 -2.73
N GLN A 143 -5.85 -10.78 -3.10
CA GLN A 143 -5.98 -10.36 -4.49
C GLN A 143 -4.61 -9.94 -5.02
N LEU A 144 -4.14 -10.63 -6.05
CA LEU A 144 -2.93 -10.26 -6.79
C LEU A 144 -3.31 -9.40 -8.01
N ASN A 145 -2.72 -8.22 -8.11
CA ASN A 145 -2.94 -7.25 -9.19
C ASN A 145 -2.37 -7.74 -10.53
N ILE A 146 -1.11 -8.16 -10.50
CA ILE A 146 -0.37 -8.72 -11.63
C ILE A 146 0.14 -10.08 -11.17
N MET A 147 0.20 -11.02 -12.11
CA MET A 147 0.85 -12.31 -11.95
C MET A 147 1.80 -12.51 -13.13
N ASN A 148 3.03 -12.01 -13.00
CA ASN A 148 4.09 -12.15 -13.99
C ASN A 148 5.36 -12.70 -13.33
N THR A 149 5.61 -13.99 -13.48
CA THR A 149 6.74 -14.69 -12.87
C THR A 149 7.96 -14.63 -13.78
N ASN A 150 9.16 -14.37 -13.24
CA ASN A 150 10.38 -14.35 -14.04
C ASN A 150 10.68 -15.72 -14.67
N PHE A 151 10.73 -16.76 -13.85
CA PHE A 151 10.69 -18.14 -14.32
C PHE A 151 9.80 -19.00 -13.42
N ASN A 152 8.98 -19.84 -14.05
CA ASN A 152 8.07 -20.71 -13.33
C ASN A 152 8.80 -21.97 -12.83
N LYS A 153 9.41 -21.88 -11.64
CA LYS A 153 10.10 -23.00 -10.99
C LYS A 153 9.18 -24.21 -10.86
N ARG A 154 9.67 -25.38 -11.26
CA ARG A 154 9.05 -26.67 -10.94
C ARG A 154 9.69 -27.21 -9.67
N TYR A 155 8.89 -27.57 -8.67
CA TYR A 155 9.41 -28.17 -7.45
C TYR A 155 9.64 -29.67 -7.67
N ASP A 156 10.89 -30.12 -7.57
CA ASP A 156 11.26 -31.51 -7.84
C ASP A 156 10.93 -32.46 -6.69
N GLU A 157 10.60 -31.92 -5.52
CA GLU A 157 10.10 -32.65 -4.36
C GLU A 157 8.73 -32.10 -3.96
N GLU A 158 8.07 -32.76 -3.01
CA GLU A 158 6.87 -32.21 -2.40
C GLU A 158 7.16 -30.85 -1.75
N TYR A 159 6.23 -29.91 -1.89
CA TYR A 159 6.35 -28.58 -1.30
C TYR A 159 5.20 -28.36 -0.33
N THR A 160 5.53 -28.03 0.91
CA THR A 160 4.53 -27.65 1.92
C THR A 160 4.58 -26.14 2.14
N ALA A 161 3.51 -25.47 1.74
CA ALA A 161 3.26 -24.06 2.01
C ALA A 161 2.74 -23.92 3.45
N GLU A 162 3.66 -23.79 4.40
CA GLU A 162 3.36 -23.61 5.82
C GLU A 162 3.80 -22.23 6.31
N GLY A 163 2.91 -21.52 7.00
CA GLY A 163 3.21 -20.21 7.58
C GLY A 163 2.20 -19.13 7.21
N HIS A 164 2.58 -17.86 7.42
CA HIS A 164 1.72 -16.75 7.03
C HIS A 164 1.68 -16.63 5.49
N PRO A 165 0.53 -16.37 4.85
CA PRO A 165 0.42 -16.30 3.39
C PRO A 165 1.42 -15.35 2.73
N LEU A 166 1.65 -14.16 3.31
CA LEU A 166 2.67 -13.23 2.78
C LEU A 166 4.08 -13.82 2.82
N GLU A 167 4.45 -14.54 3.89
CA GLU A 167 5.78 -15.17 4.02
C GLU A 167 5.97 -16.27 2.98
N ILE A 168 4.95 -17.13 2.81
CA ILE A 168 4.94 -18.20 1.80
C ILE A 168 5.13 -17.59 0.40
N LEU A 169 4.36 -16.55 0.07
CA LEU A 169 4.46 -15.90 -1.23
C LEU A 169 5.83 -15.23 -1.42
N SER A 170 6.37 -14.55 -0.41
CA SER A 170 7.71 -13.96 -0.48
C SER A 170 8.79 -15.01 -0.71
N GLN A 171 8.72 -16.17 -0.03
CA GLN A 171 9.66 -17.26 -0.25
C GLN A 171 9.61 -17.81 -1.68
N ILE A 172 8.41 -17.96 -2.25
CA ILE A 172 8.24 -18.42 -3.64
C ILE A 172 8.72 -17.33 -4.62
N ALA A 173 8.59 -16.05 -4.27
CA ALA A 173 9.07 -14.93 -5.08
C ALA A 173 10.60 -14.99 -5.20
N GLU A 174 11.32 -15.22 -4.10
CA GLU A 174 12.78 -15.44 -4.08
C GLU A 174 13.21 -16.65 -4.91
N ASP A 175 12.46 -17.75 -4.79
CA ASP A 175 12.67 -19.01 -5.50
C ASP A 175 12.55 -18.85 -7.02
N THR A 176 11.67 -17.94 -7.46
CA THR A 176 11.40 -17.66 -8.87
C THR A 176 12.11 -16.41 -9.38
N LYS A 177 12.90 -15.73 -8.54
CA LYS A 177 13.52 -14.43 -8.86
C LYS A 177 12.51 -13.40 -9.36
N THR A 178 11.36 -13.38 -8.69
CA THR A 178 10.23 -12.46 -8.89
C THR A 178 10.09 -11.56 -7.67
N SER A 179 9.44 -10.41 -7.79
CA SER A 179 9.15 -9.52 -6.67
C SER A 179 7.70 -9.64 -6.21
N LEU A 180 7.49 -9.50 -4.90
CA LEU A 180 6.18 -9.32 -4.29
C LEU A 180 6.17 -7.98 -3.56
N PHE A 181 5.32 -7.06 -3.99
CA PHE A 181 5.31 -5.68 -3.49
C PHE A 181 3.93 -5.07 -3.65
N TYR A 182 3.67 -3.92 -3.03
CA TYR A 182 2.46 -3.14 -3.28
C TYR A 182 2.70 -2.12 -4.39
N LEU A 183 1.73 -2.02 -5.31
CA LEU A 183 1.71 -0.99 -6.33
C LEU A 183 0.38 -0.23 -6.22
N ARG A 184 0.45 1.00 -5.69
CA ARG A 184 -0.72 1.89 -5.53
C ARG A 184 -1.85 1.19 -4.77
N GLY A 185 -1.50 0.51 -3.69
CA GLY A 185 -2.45 -0.21 -2.84
C GLY A 185 -2.89 -1.59 -3.31
N LYS A 186 -2.23 -2.17 -4.32
CA LYS A 186 -2.53 -3.52 -4.77
C LYS A 186 -1.31 -4.43 -4.66
N LEU A 187 -1.47 -5.56 -3.97
CA LEU A 187 -0.43 -6.58 -3.88
C LEU A 187 -0.12 -7.11 -5.27
N THR A 188 1.14 -7.07 -5.67
CA THR A 188 1.59 -7.27 -7.04
C THR A 188 2.68 -8.33 -7.07
N TRP A 189 2.48 -9.37 -7.89
CA TRP A 189 3.48 -10.39 -8.20
C TRP A 189 4.03 -10.12 -9.59
N ALA A 190 5.22 -9.54 -9.67
CA ALA A 190 5.80 -9.17 -10.96
C ALA A 190 7.32 -9.28 -10.97
N PHE A 191 7.85 -9.75 -12.09
CA PHE A 191 9.27 -9.64 -12.37
C PHE A 191 9.62 -8.18 -12.64
N ILE A 192 10.51 -7.63 -11.82
CA ILE A 192 11.10 -6.31 -12.02
C ILE A 192 12.51 -6.54 -12.58
N PHE A 193 12.75 -6.07 -13.80
CA PHE A 193 14.07 -6.16 -14.42
C PHE A 193 15.00 -5.09 -13.80
N ASN A 194 15.96 -5.52 -12.98
CA ASN A 194 16.98 -4.63 -12.38
C ASN A 194 18.05 -4.14 -13.38
N GLY A 195 17.74 -4.03 -14.68
CA GLY A 195 18.72 -3.64 -15.72
C GLY A 195 18.85 -2.15 -15.97
N ARG A 196 18.67 -1.34 -14.93
CA ARG A 196 19.21 0.02 -14.85
C ARG A 196 19.28 0.39 -13.38
N ASN A 197 20.41 0.07 -12.75
CA ASN A 197 20.84 0.81 -11.57
C ASN A 197 20.79 2.29 -11.96
N ALA A 198 19.88 3.05 -11.38
CA ALA A 198 19.97 4.50 -11.36
C ALA A 198 21.02 4.88 -10.31
N GLU A 199 22.25 4.39 -10.52
CA GLU A 199 23.46 4.98 -9.97
C GLU A 199 24.27 5.49 -11.15
N THR A 200 23.95 6.72 -11.54
CA THR A 200 24.86 7.69 -12.15
C THR A 200 24.43 9.07 -11.71
#